data_AF-A0A0R2AD74-F1
#
_entry.id   AF-A0A0R2AD74-F1
#
_cell.length_a   1.000
_cell.length_b   1.000
_cell.length_c   1.000
_cell.angle_alpha   90.00
_cell.angle_beta   90.00
_cell.angle_gamma   90.00
#
_symmetry.space_group_name_H-M   'P 1'
#
loop_
_entity.id
_entity.type
_entity.pdbx_description
1 polymer ?
#
loop_
_entity_poly.entity_id
_entity_poly.type
_entity_poly.pdbx_seq_one_letter_code
_entity_poly.pdbx_strand_id
1 'polypeptide(L)'
;MAYKTEGNGASDKSVPGYKVLRVGDIAFEGHKSKEFSFGRFVLNDIGDGIMSPRFTALRPLKNTNIQFWKYYIHYEPIMKKVLVRSTKLGTMMNELVLDDLFKQNLLVPSNLEQEKIGALLKKIDLIIASNQRNQKVVKIYNSS
;
A
#
# COMPACT_ATOMS: atom_id res chain seq x y z
N MET A 1 -12.57 7.43 -22.46
CA MET A 1 -11.30 6.67 -22.58
C MET A 1 -11.60 5.40 -23.38
N ALA A 2 -10.82 5.11 -24.42
CA ALA A 2 -10.95 3.86 -25.19
C ALA A 2 -9.85 2.88 -24.74
N TYR A 3 -10.22 1.62 -24.52
CA TYR A 3 -9.27 0.56 -24.23
C TYR A 3 -8.37 0.30 -25.45
N LYS A 4 -7.08 0.12 -25.21
CA LYS A 4 -6.06 -0.14 -26.24
C LYS A 4 -5.19 -1.30 -25.81
N THR A 5 -4.99 -2.26 -26.69
CA THR A 5 -4.16 -3.44 -26.44
C THR A 5 -2.68 -3.10 -26.43
N GLU A 6 -2.26 -2.04 -27.15
CA GLU A 6 -0.88 -1.55 -27.15
C GLU A 6 -0.44 -0.85 -25.85
N GLY A 7 -1.31 -0.79 -24.83
CA GLY A 7 -1.02 -0.13 -23.56
C GLY A 7 -1.08 1.40 -23.64
N ASN A 8 -0.39 2.07 -22.71
CA ASN A 8 -0.44 3.54 -22.60
C ASN A 8 0.61 4.27 -23.47
N GLY A 9 1.34 3.55 -24.33
CA GLY A 9 2.35 4.13 -25.21
C GLY A 9 3.66 4.54 -24.51
N ALA A 10 3.94 4.03 -23.31
CA ALA A 10 5.23 4.24 -22.64
C ALA A 10 6.37 3.56 -23.42
N SER A 11 7.47 4.28 -23.67
CA SER A 11 8.66 3.72 -24.33
C SER A 11 9.40 2.75 -23.42
N ASP A 12 9.91 1.64 -23.95
CA ASP A 12 10.78 0.69 -23.23
C ASP A 12 12.01 1.37 -22.61
N LYS A 13 12.49 2.48 -23.20
CA LYS A 13 13.59 3.29 -22.67
C LYS A 13 13.27 3.98 -21.34
N SER A 14 12.00 4.08 -20.96
CA SER A 14 11.56 4.69 -19.69
C SER A 14 11.57 3.69 -18.52
N VAL A 15 11.56 2.39 -18.80
CA VAL A 15 11.50 1.31 -17.80
C VAL A 15 12.73 1.24 -16.89
N PRO A 16 13.98 1.46 -17.34
CA PRO A 16 15.16 1.38 -16.47
C PRO A 16 15.15 2.32 -15.26
N GLY A 17 14.39 3.42 -15.32
CA GLY A 17 14.24 4.36 -14.20
C GLY A 17 13.25 3.88 -13.13
N TYR A 18 12.49 2.82 -13.38
CA TYR A 18 11.47 2.33 -12.45
C TYR A 18 12.08 1.41 -11.40
N LYS A 19 11.49 1.43 -10.21
CA LYS A 19 11.85 0.55 -9.09
C LYS A 19 11.11 -0.77 -9.27
N VAL A 20 11.81 -1.88 -9.06
CA VAL A 20 11.18 -3.22 -9.01
C VAL A 20 10.67 -3.47 -7.60
N LEU A 21 9.36 -3.62 -7.46
CA LEU A 21 8.71 -4.03 -6.23
C LEU A 21 8.54 -5.54 -6.18
N ARG A 22 8.75 -6.10 -5.00
CA ARG A 22 8.42 -7.49 -4.64
C ARG A 22 7.31 -7.51 -3.61
N VAL A 23 6.68 -8.67 -3.44
CA VAL A 23 5.70 -8.87 -2.37
C VAL A 23 6.35 -8.58 -1.01
N GLY A 24 5.67 -7.76 -0.19
CA GLY A 24 6.15 -7.30 1.11
C GLY A 24 6.87 -5.95 1.08
N ASP A 25 7.22 -5.43 -0.09
CA ASP A 25 7.74 -4.05 -0.19
C ASP A 25 6.66 -3.02 0.15
N ILE A 26 7.08 -1.86 0.64
CA ILE A 26 6.20 -0.78 1.07
C ILE A 26 6.45 0.44 0.20
N ALA A 27 5.38 0.93 -0.42
CA ALA A 27 5.35 2.18 -1.15
C ALA A 27 4.96 3.33 -0.23
N PHE A 28 5.51 4.51 -0.45
CA PHE A 28 4.98 5.75 0.09
C PHE A 28 4.35 6.59 -1.02
N GLU A 29 3.08 6.91 -0.83
CA GLU A 29 2.29 7.81 -1.67
C GLU A 29 2.08 9.13 -0.93
N GLY A 30 2.77 10.19 -1.38
CA GLY A 30 2.78 11.48 -0.71
C GLY A 30 1.54 12.35 -0.97
N HIS A 31 0.62 11.94 -1.84
CA HIS A 31 -0.60 12.69 -2.13
C HIS A 31 -1.48 12.85 -0.89
N LYS A 32 -1.92 14.09 -0.66
CA LYS A 32 -2.82 14.44 0.44
C LYS A 32 -4.26 14.06 0.09
N SER A 33 -4.99 13.55 1.07
CA SER A 33 -6.44 13.38 1.01
C SER A 33 -7.08 13.80 2.34
N LYS A 34 -8.42 13.77 2.41
CA LYS A 34 -9.14 14.01 3.67
C LYS A 34 -8.74 13.02 4.77
N GLU A 35 -8.41 11.79 4.38
CA GLU A 35 -7.99 10.73 5.29
C GLU A 35 -6.49 10.78 5.56
N PHE A 36 -5.66 11.00 4.53
CA PHE A 36 -4.20 10.93 4.61
C PHE A 36 -3.57 12.30 4.41
N SER A 37 -3.43 13.05 5.51
CA SER A 37 -2.96 14.44 5.47
C SER A 37 -1.46 14.60 5.14
N PHE A 38 -0.65 13.57 5.42
CA PHE A 38 0.80 13.56 5.21
C PHE A 38 1.26 12.49 4.20
N GLY A 39 0.34 12.00 3.37
CA GLY A 39 0.57 10.82 2.53
C GLY A 39 0.29 9.53 3.30
N ARG A 40 0.59 8.39 2.67
CA ARG A 40 0.32 7.05 3.23
C ARG A 40 1.31 6.02 2.77
N PHE A 41 1.51 5.01 3.60
CA PHE A 41 2.21 3.80 3.20
C PHE A 41 1.25 2.75 2.66
N VAL A 42 1.69 2.00 1.65
CA VAL A 42 0.93 0.89 1.07
C VAL A 42 1.88 -0.28 0.92
N LEU A 43 1.55 -1.41 1.55
CA LEU A 43 2.31 -2.64 1.38
C LEU A 43 1.84 -3.36 0.12
N ASN A 44 2.79 -3.86 -0.66
CA ASN A 44 2.52 -4.67 -1.84
C ASN A 44 2.24 -6.13 -1.45
N ASP A 45 0.96 -6.52 -1.46
CA ASP A 45 0.52 -7.90 -1.23
C ASP A 45 0.01 -8.60 -2.51
N ILE A 46 0.21 -7.98 -3.68
CA ILE A 46 -0.37 -8.41 -4.95
C ILE A 46 0.60 -9.31 -5.74
N GLY A 47 1.85 -8.89 -5.88
CA GLY A 47 2.83 -9.58 -6.72
C GLY A 47 4.00 -8.68 -7.10
N ASP A 48 4.90 -9.20 -7.92
CA ASP A 48 6.02 -8.41 -8.42
C ASP A 48 5.54 -7.38 -9.44
N GLY A 49 6.16 -6.19 -9.44
CA GLY A 49 5.75 -5.09 -10.31
C GLY A 49 6.79 -3.98 -10.41
N ILE A 50 6.45 -2.94 -11.16
CA ILE A 50 7.28 -1.74 -11.30
C ILE A 50 6.60 -0.52 -10.69
N MET A 51 7.40 0.36 -10.12
CA MET A 51 6.95 1.60 -9.49
C MET A 51 7.70 2.78 -10.07
N SER A 52 6.96 3.85 -10.38
CA SER A 52 7.55 5.12 -10.83
C SER A 52 8.61 5.58 -9.84
N PRO A 53 9.77 6.07 -10.31
CA PRO A 53 10.83 6.56 -9.43
C PRO A 53 10.39 7.71 -8.52
N ARG A 54 9.28 8.39 -8.85
CA ARG A 54 8.69 9.47 -8.05
C ARG A 54 8.18 9.04 -6.68
N PHE A 55 7.82 7.76 -6.51
CA PHE A 55 7.38 7.23 -5.22
C PHE A 55 8.53 6.60 -4.47
N THR A 56 8.55 6.73 -3.14
CA THR A 56 9.53 6.02 -2.32
C THR A 56 9.10 4.57 -2.14
N ALA A 57 10.05 3.64 -2.32
CA ALA A 57 9.86 2.22 -2.05
C ALA A 57 10.83 1.80 -0.95
N LEU A 58 10.33 1.05 0.03
CA LEU A 58 11.05 0.56 1.19
C LEU A 58 10.91 -0.95 1.25
N ARG A 59 12.03 -1.66 1.47
CA ARG A 59 12.02 -3.10 1.73
C ARG A 59 12.23 -3.36 3.21
N PRO A 60 11.34 -4.09 3.89
CA PRO A 60 11.58 -4.55 5.25
C PRO A 60 12.88 -5.35 5.33
N LEU A 61 13.67 -5.11 6.38
CA LEU A 61 14.95 -5.81 6.60
C LEU A 61 14.78 -7.30 6.96
N LYS A 62 13.58 -7.68 7.42
CA LYS A 62 13.23 -9.04 7.81
C LYS A 62 11.88 -9.37 7.21
N ASN A 63 11.62 -10.66 7.01
CA ASN A 63 10.30 -11.13 6.64
C ASN A 63 9.30 -10.71 7.72
N THR A 64 8.17 -10.16 7.29
CA THR A 64 7.09 -9.69 8.16
C THR A 64 5.79 -10.41 7.80
N ASN A 65 4.85 -10.46 8.75
CA ASN A 65 3.52 -11.00 8.46
C ASN A 65 2.75 -10.01 7.56
N ILE A 66 2.73 -10.26 6.26
CA ILE A 66 2.08 -9.40 5.25
C ILE A 66 0.61 -9.14 5.58
N GLN A 67 -0.12 -10.15 6.06
CA GLN A 67 -1.56 -10.02 6.35
C GLN A 67 -1.84 -9.07 7.52
N PHE A 68 -0.89 -8.94 8.46
CA PHE A 68 -0.94 -7.93 9.50
C PHE A 68 -0.42 -6.57 9.00
N TRP A 69 0.79 -6.55 8.42
CA TRP A 69 1.48 -5.31 8.09
C TRP A 69 0.79 -4.49 7.01
N LYS A 70 0.08 -5.11 6.06
CA LYS A 70 -0.68 -4.38 5.04
C LYS A 70 -1.72 -3.43 5.63
N TYR A 71 -2.33 -3.83 6.74
CA TYR A 71 -3.29 -3.00 7.48
C TYR A 71 -2.58 -2.06 8.44
N TYR A 72 -1.61 -2.59 9.20
CA TYR A 72 -0.95 -1.84 10.26
C TYR A 72 -0.16 -0.63 9.73
N ILE A 73 0.58 -0.79 8.63
CA ILE A 73 1.32 0.31 8.01
C ILE A 73 0.42 1.28 7.24
N HIS A 74 -0.80 0.88 6.89
CA HIS A 74 -1.76 1.77 6.22
C HIS A 74 -2.61 2.57 7.21
N TYR A 75 -2.64 2.15 8.48
CA TYR A 75 -3.57 2.69 9.46
C TYR A 75 -3.16 4.09 9.93
N GLU A 76 -3.87 5.10 9.44
CA GLU A 76 -3.57 6.52 9.64
C GLU A 76 -3.44 6.94 11.12
N PRO A 77 -4.28 6.49 12.07
CA PRO A 77 -4.13 6.88 13.48
C PRO A 77 -2.76 6.55 14.08
N ILE A 78 -2.06 5.56 13.53
CA ILE A 78 -0.69 5.21 13.92
C ILE A 78 0.30 5.94 13.01
N MET A 79 0.17 5.80 11.68
CA MET A 79 1.18 6.32 10.75
C MET A 79 1.22 7.84 10.65
N LYS A 80 0.14 8.56 10.92
CA LYS A 80 0.13 10.03 10.89
C LYS A 80 1.21 10.61 11.81
N LYS A 81 1.39 10.03 13.00
CA LYS A 81 2.40 10.50 13.98
C LYS A 81 3.83 10.32 13.46
N VAL A 82 4.07 9.27 12.68
CA VAL A 82 5.35 8.99 12.02
C VAL A 82 5.55 9.96 10.85
N LEU A 83 4.54 10.09 9.98
CA LEU A 83 4.61 10.87 8.75
C LEU A 83 4.71 12.39 9.00
N VAL A 84 4.02 12.92 10.01
CA VAL A 84 4.18 14.34 10.43
C VAL A 84 5.64 14.69 10.72
N ARG A 85 6.41 13.73 11.26
CA ARG A 85 7.81 13.93 11.67
C ARG A 85 8.83 13.49 10.62
N SER A 86 8.38 12.86 9.55
CA SER A 86 9.25 12.27 8.52
C SER A 86 8.88 12.72 7.12
N THR A 87 8.06 13.76 6.98
CA THR A 87 7.71 14.32 5.67
C THR A 87 7.96 15.81 5.60
N LYS A 88 8.25 16.29 4.40
CA LYS A 88 8.33 17.71 4.06
C LYS A 88 7.25 18.04 3.05
N LEU A 89 6.78 19.29 3.10
CA LEU A 89 5.77 19.77 2.17
C LEU A 89 6.39 19.90 0.77
N GLY A 90 5.92 19.10 -0.18
CA GLY A 90 6.22 19.26 -1.60
C GLY A 90 5.08 19.95 -2.33
N THR A 91 5.34 20.37 -3.57
CA THR A 91 4.37 21.15 -4.37
C THR A 91 3.10 20.36 -4.72
N MET A 92 3.23 19.06 -5.00
CA MET A 92 2.12 18.18 -5.40
C MET A 92 1.86 17.03 -4.43
N MET A 93 2.92 16.51 -3.82
CA MET A 93 2.91 15.41 -2.86
C MET A 93 3.88 15.74 -1.74
N ASN A 94 3.61 15.28 -0.52
CA ASN A 94 4.63 15.35 0.53
C ASN A 94 5.80 14.44 0.16
N GLU A 95 6.99 14.84 0.54
CA GLU A 95 8.21 14.05 0.32
C GLU A 95 8.62 13.37 1.62
N LEU A 96 8.93 12.08 1.53
CA LEU A 96 9.40 11.30 2.68
C LEU A 96 10.89 11.55 2.92
N VAL A 97 11.23 11.94 4.14
CA VAL A 97 12.61 12.12 4.60
C VAL A 97 13.04 10.85 5.33
N LEU A 98 13.84 10.02 4.66
CA LEU A 98 14.24 8.71 5.16
C LEU A 98 14.99 8.77 6.50
N ASP A 99 15.90 9.72 6.66
CA ASP A 99 16.66 9.88 7.90
C ASP A 99 15.76 10.18 9.10
N ASP A 100 14.68 10.94 8.88
CA ASP A 100 13.74 11.26 9.95
C ASP A 100 12.77 10.09 10.19
N LEU A 101 12.38 9.37 9.13
CA LEU A 101 11.60 8.14 9.25
C LEU A 101 12.33 7.09 10.11
N PHE A 102 13.61 6.85 9.86
CA PHE A 102 14.39 5.82 10.56
C PHE A 102 14.70 6.17 12.02
N LYS A 103 14.48 7.43 12.44
CA LYS A 103 14.52 7.84 13.85
C LYS A 103 13.19 7.61 14.57
N GLN A 104 12.10 7.33 13.86
CA GLN A 104 10.80 7.11 14.47
C GLN A 104 10.71 5.71 15.09
N ASN A 105 10.00 5.62 16.21
CA ASN A 105 9.69 4.35 16.86
C ASN A 105 8.21 4.00 16.68
N LEU A 106 7.95 2.70 16.56
CA LEU A 106 6.61 2.16 16.34
C LEU A 106 6.34 1.03 17.34
N LEU A 107 5.20 1.08 18.01
CA LEU A 107 4.80 0.03 18.95
C LEU A 107 4.16 -1.13 18.19
N VAL A 108 4.97 -2.13 17.86
CA VAL A 108 4.52 -3.30 17.10
C VAL A 108 4.19 -4.45 18.07
N PRO A 109 3.05 -5.14 17.90
CA PRO A 109 2.73 -6.35 18.67
C PRO A 109 3.77 -7.46 18.49
N SER A 110 3.75 -8.44 19.38
CA SER A 110 4.60 -9.63 19.23
C SER A 110 4.29 -10.40 17.93
N ASN A 111 5.23 -11.17 17.42
CA ASN A 111 5.03 -11.94 16.18
C ASN A 111 3.81 -12.88 16.26
N LEU A 112 3.57 -13.49 17.42
CA LEU A 112 2.40 -14.36 17.65
C LEU A 112 1.09 -13.57 17.56
N GLU A 113 1.04 -12.35 18.08
CA GLU A 113 -0.13 -11.47 17.93
C GLU A 113 -0.31 -11.02 16.49
N GLN A 114 0.77 -10.66 15.79
CA GLN A 114 0.71 -10.31 14.37
C GLN A 114 0.13 -11.47 13.54
N GLU A 115 0.50 -12.72 13.82
CA GLU A 115 -0.07 -13.90 13.17
C GLU A 115 -1.57 -14.04 13.41
N LYS A 116 -2.01 -13.93 14.67
CA LYS A 116 -3.42 -14.02 15.04
C LYS A 116 -4.26 -12.91 14.41
N ILE A 117 -3.79 -11.66 14.50
CA ILE A 117 -4.46 -10.48 13.94
C ILE A 117 -4.49 -10.59 12.41
N GLY A 118 -3.37 -10.92 11.78
CA GLY A 118 -3.28 -11.09 10.32
C GLY A 118 -4.22 -12.19 9.80
N ALA A 119 -4.31 -13.32 10.50
CA ALA A 119 -5.25 -14.40 10.14
C ALA A 119 -6.71 -13.96 10.26
N LEU A 120 -7.06 -13.20 11.31
CA LEU A 120 -8.40 -12.64 11.50
C LEU A 120 -8.76 -11.66 10.37
N LEU A 121 -7.88 -10.70 10.06
CA LEU A 121 -8.09 -9.70 9.01
C LEU A 121 -8.24 -10.37 7.63
N LYS A 122 -7.40 -11.38 7.33
CA LYS A 122 -7.55 -12.19 6.11
C LYS A 122 -8.91 -12.90 6.05
N LYS A 123 -9.41 -13.45 7.16
CA LYS A 123 -10.74 -14.07 7.20
C LYS A 123 -11.84 -13.07 6.91
N ILE A 124 -11.74 -11.86 7.46
CA ILE A 124 -12.68 -10.76 7.20
C ILE A 124 -12.66 -10.39 5.71
N ASP A 125 -11.49 -10.24 5.10
CA ASP A 125 -11.35 -9.95 3.66
C ASP A 125 -12.05 -10.99 2.79
N LEU A 126 -11.86 -12.28 3.11
CA LEU A 126 -12.48 -13.38 2.38
C LEU A 126 -14.01 -13.34 2.49
N ILE A 127 -14.55 -13.02 3.66
CA ILE A 127 -15.99 -12.88 3.87
C ILE A 127 -16.54 -11.70 3.07
N ILE A 128 -15.88 -10.54 3.11
CA ILE A 128 -16.27 -9.36 2.34
C ILE A 128 -16.26 -9.67 0.84
N ALA A 129 -15.16 -10.25 0.34
CA ALA A 129 -15.01 -10.60 -1.07
C ALA A 129 -16.07 -11.61 -1.52
N SER A 130 -16.38 -12.63 -0.70
CA SER A 130 -17.44 -13.60 -0.96
C SER A 130 -18.81 -12.92 -1.08
N ASN A 131 -19.16 -12.06 -0.11
CA ASN A 131 -20.44 -11.36 -0.10
C ASN A 131 -20.60 -10.42 -1.31
N GLN A 132 -19.55 -9.69 -1.67
CA GLN A 132 -19.55 -8.83 -2.86
C GLN A 132 -19.74 -9.63 -4.17
N ARG A 133 -19.13 -10.82 -4.27
CA ARG A 133 -19.29 -11.71 -5.41
C ARG A 133 -20.75 -12.18 -5.53
N ASN A 134 -21.35 -12.60 -4.42
CA ASN A 134 -22.75 -13.03 -4.38
C ASN A 134 -23.71 -11.90 -4.78
N GLN A 135 -23.50 -10.67 -4.29
CA GLN A 135 -24.32 -9.52 -4.69
C GLN A 135 -24.23 -9.21 -6.19
N LYS A 136 -23.03 -9.31 -6.79
CA LYS A 136 -22.85 -9.10 -8.23
C LYS A 136 -23.59 -10.15 -9.04
N VAL A 137 -23.50 -11.42 -8.65
CA VAL A 137 -24.20 -12.53 -9.29
C VAL A 137 -25.72 -12.29 -9.26
N VAL A 138 -26.29 -11.98 -8.09
CA VAL A 138 -27.73 -11.70 -7.96
C VAL A 138 -28.17 -10.52 -8.83
N LYS A 139 -27.37 -9.45 -8.90
CA LYS A 139 -27.67 -8.31 -9.77
C LYS A 139 -27.69 -8.70 -11.25
N ILE A 140 -26.74 -9.51 -11.71
CA ILE A 140 -26.70 -9.98 -13.11
C ILE A 140 -27.95 -10.81 -13.43
N TYR A 141 -28.32 -11.74 -12.55
CA TYR A 141 -29.55 -12.54 -12.72
C TYR A 141 -30.81 -11.68 -12.80
N ASN A 142 -30.93 -10.65 -11.96
CA ASN A 142 -32.09 -9.75 -11.95
C ASN A 142 -32.09 -8.72 -13.10
N SER A 143 -30.99 -8.60 -13.84
CA SER A 143 -30.85 -7.67 -14.99
C SER A 143 -30.97 -8.39 -16.34
N SER A 144 -31.13 -9.72 -16.32
CA SER A 144 -31.30 -10.59 -17.49
C SER A 144 -32.77 -10.99 -17.63
#